data_AF-A0A2V2X0Q3-F1
#
_entry.id   AF-A0A2V2X0Q3-F1
#
_cell.length_a   1.000
_cell.length_b   1.000
_cell.length_c   1.000
_cell.angle_alpha   90.00
_cell.angle_beta   90.00
_cell.angle_gamma   90.00
#
_symmetry.space_group_name_H-M   'P 1'
#
loop_
_entity.id
_entity.type
_entity.pdbx_description
1 polymer ?
#
loop_
_entity_poly.entity_id
_entity_poly.type
_entity_poly.pdbx_seq_one_letter_code
_entity_poly.pdbx_strand_id
1 'polypeptide(L)'
;MRRSVIRLRKEFLERKQNERVHEAIHARKEQFRGAVSNATPLPGHLRKDALALKKFAELDDDQTRTLQTSVTTSTPNAGVEDPRVLVTTSREPSQKLLEFAKEIRLVIPSAVRMNRGNLSVRQLMDAARRGQYSDVFVLQESQGVPDSLTVRTCH
;
A
#
# COMPACT_ATOMS: atom_id res chain seq x y z
N MET A 1 4.89 4.06 19.68
CA MET A 1 4.96 3.55 18.30
C MET A 1 4.16 2.25 18.06
N ARG A 2 4.41 1.13 18.78
CA ARG A 2 3.73 -0.17 18.52
C ARG A 2 2.19 -0.17 18.61
N ARG A 3 1.60 0.60 19.54
CA ARG A 3 0.12 0.68 19.69
C ARG A 3 -0.56 1.40 18.52
N SER A 4 0.08 2.43 17.95
CA SER A 4 -0.45 3.18 16.80
C SER A 4 -0.54 2.29 15.56
N VAL A 5 0.52 1.53 15.26
CA VAL A 5 0.55 0.61 14.10
C VAL A 5 -0.52 -0.47 14.21
N ILE A 6 -0.74 -1.04 15.40
CA ILE A 6 -1.79 -2.05 15.61
C ILE A 6 -3.17 -1.45 15.36
N ARG A 7 -3.41 -0.22 15.87
CA ARG A 7 -4.68 0.50 15.64
C ARG A 7 -4.90 0.77 14.16
N LEU A 8 -3.93 1.38 13.48
CA LEU A 8 -4.02 1.70 12.04
C LEU A 8 -4.26 0.45 11.20
N ARG A 9 -3.60 -0.67 11.54
CA ARG A 9 -3.82 -1.94 10.85
C ARG A 9 -5.22 -2.48 11.05
N LYS A 10 -5.78 -2.41 12.28
CA LYS A 10 -7.17 -2.80 12.54
C LYS A 10 -8.15 -1.95 11.74
N GLU A 11 -7.95 -0.64 11.73
CA GLU A 11 -8.77 0.31 10.95
C GLU A 11 -8.68 0.01 9.45
N PHE A 12 -7.49 -0.29 8.93
CA PHE A 12 -7.32 -0.70 7.54
C PHE A 12 -8.08 -2.00 7.22
N LEU A 13 -7.99 -3.01 8.09
CA LEU A 13 -8.71 -4.28 7.90
C LEU A 13 -10.23 -4.08 7.90
N GLU A 14 -10.74 -3.23 8.79
CA GLU A 14 -12.16 -2.89 8.86
C GLU A 14 -12.63 -2.16 7.60
N ARG A 15 -11.88 -1.15 7.15
CA ARG A 15 -12.17 -0.45 5.89
C ARG A 15 -12.17 -1.40 4.70
N LYS A 16 -11.18 -2.30 4.63
CA LYS A 16 -11.08 -3.31 3.58
C LYS A 16 -12.25 -4.29 3.58
N GLN A 17 -12.74 -4.68 4.76
CA GLN A 17 -13.93 -5.50 4.88
C GLN A 17 -15.17 -4.80 4.29
N ASN A 18 -15.28 -3.49 4.51
CA ASN A 18 -16.40 -2.68 4.03
C ASN A 18 -16.21 -2.13 2.61
N GLU A 19 -15.07 -2.37 1.97
CA GLU A 19 -14.70 -1.81 0.66
C GLU A 19 -15.74 -2.12 -0.41
N ARG A 20 -16.22 -3.37 -0.50
CA ARG A 20 -17.26 -3.76 -1.46
C ARG A 20 -18.57 -3.00 -1.28
N VAL A 21 -18.93 -2.69 -0.02
CA VAL A 21 -20.13 -1.92 0.29
C VAL A 21 -19.92 -0.47 -0.14
N HIS A 22 -18.75 0.10 0.14
CA HIS A 22 -18.38 1.45 -0.28
C HIS A 22 -18.29 1.59 -1.81
N GLU A 23 -17.75 0.59 -2.52
CA GLU A 23 -17.72 0.51 -3.98
C GLU A 23 -19.14 0.53 -4.57
N ALA A 24 -20.05 -0.27 -4.02
CA ALA A 24 -21.44 -0.30 -4.48
C ALA A 24 -22.17 1.03 -4.23
N ILE A 25 -21.91 1.68 -3.09
CA ILE A 25 -22.47 3.00 -2.77
C ILE A 25 -21.88 4.07 -3.71
N HIS A 26 -20.58 4.04 -3.95
CA HIS A 26 -19.89 4.98 -4.84
C HIS A 26 -20.40 4.85 -6.28
N ALA A 27 -20.56 3.63 -6.78
CA ALA A 27 -21.15 3.38 -8.11
C ALA A 27 -22.57 3.96 -8.24
N ARG A 28 -23.40 3.82 -7.20
CA ARG A 28 -24.76 4.42 -7.19
C ARG A 28 -24.70 5.95 -7.16
N LYS A 29 -23.77 6.54 -6.40
CA LYS A 29 -23.55 7.99 -6.36
C LYS A 29 -23.10 8.53 -7.71
N GLU A 30 -22.18 7.85 -8.40
CA GLU A 30 -21.73 8.24 -9.74
C GLU A 30 -22.85 8.17 -10.77
N GLN A 31 -23.67 7.11 -10.74
CA GLN A 31 -24.86 7.01 -11.60
C GLN A 31 -25.87 8.15 -11.34
N PHE A 32 -26.11 8.47 -10.06
CA PHE A 32 -26.95 9.59 -9.68
C PHE A 32 -26.39 10.93 -10.20
N ARG A 33 -25.08 11.17 -10.00
CA ARG A 33 -24.40 12.39 -10.46
C ARG A 33 -24.43 12.52 -11.99
N GLY A 34 -24.19 11.43 -12.71
CA GLY A 34 -24.29 11.38 -14.17
C GLY A 34 -25.70 11.68 -14.68
N ALA A 35 -26.73 11.14 -14.03
CA ALA A 35 -28.12 11.44 -14.39
C ALA A 35 -28.49 12.91 -14.14
N VAL A 36 -28.03 13.48 -13.02
CA VAL A 36 -28.24 14.89 -12.68
C VAL A 36 -27.50 15.81 -13.67
N SER A 37 -26.25 15.50 -14.01
CA SER A 37 -25.44 16.30 -14.94
C SER A 37 -25.97 16.27 -16.37
N ASN A 38 -26.46 15.11 -16.83
CA ASN A 38 -26.97 14.93 -18.19
C ASN A 38 -28.47 15.26 -18.31
N ALA A 39 -29.12 15.70 -17.23
CA ALA A 39 -30.56 15.94 -17.14
C ALA A 39 -31.41 14.73 -17.62
N THR A 40 -30.91 13.51 -17.42
CA THR A 40 -31.61 12.28 -17.81
C THR A 40 -32.47 11.73 -16.67
N PRO A 41 -33.58 11.05 -16.97
CA PRO A 41 -34.46 10.50 -15.93
C PRO A 41 -33.73 9.43 -15.10
N LEU A 42 -33.83 9.56 -13.78
CA LEU A 42 -33.20 8.63 -12.84
C LEU A 42 -33.71 7.19 -13.03
N PRO A 43 -32.80 6.19 -13.00
CA PRO A 43 -33.17 4.77 -12.99
C PRO A 43 -34.11 4.42 -11.83
N GLY A 44 -35.09 3.54 -12.07
CA GLY A 44 -36.14 3.23 -11.09
C GLY A 44 -35.61 2.72 -9.74
N HIS A 45 -34.49 2.01 -9.73
CA HIS A 45 -33.85 1.50 -8.52
C HIS A 45 -33.16 2.58 -7.68
N LEU A 46 -32.84 3.76 -8.26
CA LEU A 46 -32.25 4.90 -7.54
C LEU A 46 -33.30 5.91 -7.07
N ARG A 47 -34.52 5.88 -7.62
CA ARG A 47 -35.57 6.87 -7.29
C ARG A 47 -35.98 6.83 -5.82
N LYS A 48 -36.03 5.65 -5.21
CA LYS A 48 -36.39 5.49 -3.78
C LYS A 48 -35.32 6.07 -2.86
N ASP A 49 -34.05 5.97 -3.26
CA ASP A 49 -32.90 6.43 -2.49
C ASP A 49 -32.45 7.85 -2.89
N ALA A 50 -33.14 8.50 -3.83
CA ALA A 50 -32.71 9.74 -4.46
C ALA A 50 -32.49 10.89 -3.47
N LEU A 51 -33.35 11.02 -2.46
CA LEU A 51 -33.21 12.07 -1.44
C LEU A 51 -31.97 11.86 -0.56
N ALA A 52 -31.69 10.61 -0.20
CA ALA A 52 -30.51 10.24 0.57
C ALA A 52 -29.24 10.42 -0.26
N LEU A 53 -29.23 9.93 -1.50
CA LEU A 53 -28.11 10.08 -2.43
C LEU A 53 -27.78 11.55 -2.71
N LYS A 54 -28.80 12.40 -2.87
CA LYS A 54 -28.61 13.85 -3.02
C LYS A 54 -27.91 14.44 -1.80
N LYS A 55 -28.41 14.17 -0.59
CA LYS A 55 -27.81 14.67 0.66
C LYS A 55 -26.37 14.18 0.84
N PHE A 56 -26.09 12.92 0.51
CA PHE A 56 -24.72 12.40 0.59
C PHE A 56 -23.80 13.00 -0.47
N ALA A 57 -24.30 13.27 -1.68
CA ALA A 57 -23.52 13.89 -2.75
C ALA A 57 -23.19 15.36 -2.48
N GLU A 58 -24.05 16.09 -1.76
CA GLU A 58 -23.80 17.47 -1.32
C GLU A 58 -22.76 17.56 -0.20
N LEU A 59 -22.60 16.50 0.59
CA LEU A 59 -21.62 16.40 1.67
C LEU A 59 -20.23 15.89 1.22
N ASP A 60 -20.11 15.38 -0.01
CA ASP A 60 -18.84 14.88 -0.54
C ASP A 60 -17.90 16.06 -0.89
N ASP A 61 -16.72 16.08 -0.29
CA ASP A 61 -15.61 16.96 -0.65
C ASP A 61 -14.75 16.36 -1.78
N ASP A 62 -13.77 17.12 -2.29
CA ASP A 62 -12.94 16.67 -3.41
C ASP A 62 -12.11 15.42 -3.09
N GLN A 63 -11.83 15.14 -1.81
CA GLN A 63 -11.10 13.93 -1.40
C GLN A 63 -12.03 12.70 -1.35
N THR A 64 -13.21 12.83 -0.77
CA THR A 64 -14.22 11.76 -0.63
C THR A 64 -14.96 11.45 -1.93
N ARG A 65 -14.90 12.36 -2.91
CA ARG A 65 -15.33 12.10 -4.29
C ARG A 65 -14.55 10.96 -4.95
N THR A 66 -13.26 10.85 -4.65
CA THR A 66 -12.41 9.78 -5.18
C THR A 66 -12.55 8.52 -4.35
N LEU A 67 -12.78 7.39 -5.00
CA LEU A 67 -12.84 6.12 -4.31
C LEU A 67 -11.44 5.73 -3.82
N GLN A 68 -11.22 5.78 -2.51
CA GLN A 68 -10.01 5.22 -1.92
C GLN A 68 -10.08 3.70 -1.99
N THR A 69 -9.28 3.11 -2.87
CA THR A 69 -9.14 1.66 -2.99
C THR A 69 -8.04 1.14 -2.06
N SER A 70 -8.09 -0.17 -1.79
CA SER A 70 -7.05 -0.91 -1.08
C SER A 70 -5.64 -0.62 -1.60
N VAL A 71 -5.48 -0.45 -2.92
CA VAL A 71 -4.19 -0.16 -3.56
C VAL A 71 -3.68 1.24 -3.18
N THR A 72 -4.53 2.25 -3.33
CA THR A 72 -4.18 3.64 -2.97
C THR A 72 -3.89 3.81 -1.48
N THR A 73 -4.52 2.99 -0.64
CA THR A 73 -4.33 3.05 0.82
C THR A 73 -3.01 2.44 1.27
N SER A 74 -2.48 1.43 0.57
CA SER A 74 -1.18 0.81 0.92
C SER A 74 0.02 1.69 0.60
N THR A 75 -0.12 2.59 -0.38
CA THR A 75 0.94 3.50 -0.84
C THR A 75 0.42 4.94 -0.87
N PRO A 76 0.08 5.52 0.29
CA PRO A 76 -0.57 6.83 0.35
C PRO A 76 0.33 7.96 -0.16
N ASN A 77 1.65 7.81 -0.06
CA ASN A 77 2.64 8.80 -0.49
C ASN A 77 3.15 8.55 -1.92
N ALA A 78 2.48 7.68 -2.70
CA ALA A 78 2.88 7.42 -4.07
C ALA A 78 2.91 8.72 -4.90
N GLY A 79 4.10 9.06 -5.43
CA GLY A 79 4.31 10.28 -6.21
C GLY A 79 4.61 11.55 -5.39
N VAL A 80 4.62 11.47 -4.06
CA VAL A 80 4.99 12.59 -3.17
C VAL A 80 6.44 12.47 -2.67
N GLU A 81 6.85 11.25 -2.31
CA GLU A 81 8.18 10.96 -1.80
C GLU A 81 8.81 9.80 -2.59
N ASP A 82 10.11 9.91 -2.87
CA ASP A 82 10.85 8.83 -3.50
C ASP A 82 11.00 7.64 -2.53
N PRO A 83 10.71 6.41 -2.97
CA PRO A 83 10.81 5.24 -2.11
C PRO A 83 12.27 4.99 -1.73
N ARG A 84 12.51 4.85 -0.43
CA ARG A 84 13.82 4.49 0.10
C ARG A 84 13.87 3.00 0.40
N VAL A 85 14.59 2.25 -0.44
CA VAL A 85 14.61 0.79 -0.40
C VAL A 85 15.84 0.27 0.34
N LEU A 86 15.64 -0.67 1.26
CA LEU A 86 16.70 -1.37 1.97
C LEU A 86 16.91 -2.77 1.38
N VAL A 87 18.09 -3.07 0.86
CA VAL A 87 18.45 -4.39 0.34
C VAL A 87 19.34 -5.11 1.35
N THR A 88 18.96 -6.33 1.74
CA THR A 88 19.73 -7.20 2.63
C THR A 88 19.68 -8.64 2.15
N THR A 89 20.61 -9.45 2.64
CA THR A 89 20.71 -10.89 2.34
C THR A 89 20.18 -11.74 3.52
N SER A 90 20.32 -13.06 3.37
CA SER A 90 20.31 -14.06 4.44
C SER A 90 21.43 -13.81 5.48
N ARG A 91 21.41 -14.56 6.59
CA ARG A 91 22.29 -14.37 7.76
C ARG A 91 23.77 -14.62 7.43
N GLU A 92 24.04 -15.62 6.60
CA GLU A 92 25.38 -16.03 6.17
C GLU A 92 25.37 -16.17 4.64
N PRO A 93 25.51 -15.04 3.91
CA PRO A 93 25.46 -15.05 2.46
C PRO A 93 26.79 -15.53 1.85
N SER A 94 26.71 -16.24 0.75
CA SER A 94 27.84 -16.54 -0.13
C SER A 94 28.33 -15.28 -0.83
N GLN A 95 29.54 -15.35 -1.40
CA GLN A 95 30.09 -14.25 -2.20
C GLN A 95 29.21 -13.93 -3.41
N LYS A 96 28.64 -14.95 -4.06
CA LYS A 96 27.73 -14.78 -5.21
C LYS A 96 26.46 -14.03 -4.82
N LEU A 97 25.88 -14.32 -3.66
CA LEU A 97 24.71 -13.58 -3.18
C LEU A 97 25.06 -12.13 -2.79
N LEU A 98 26.26 -11.89 -2.26
CA LEU A 98 26.73 -10.54 -1.99
C LEU A 98 26.94 -9.73 -3.27
N GLU A 99 27.43 -10.35 -4.34
CA GLU A 99 27.53 -9.76 -5.68
C GLU A 99 26.14 -9.46 -6.24
N PHE A 100 25.24 -10.43 -6.22
CA PHE A 100 23.86 -10.26 -6.66
C PHE A 100 23.13 -9.15 -5.88
N ALA A 101 23.37 -9.03 -4.57
CA ALA A 101 22.82 -7.95 -3.77
C ALA A 101 23.34 -6.56 -4.20
N LYS A 102 24.55 -6.46 -4.74
CA LYS A 102 25.07 -5.21 -5.33
C LYS A 102 24.38 -4.91 -6.65
N GLU A 103 24.14 -5.93 -7.48
CA GLU A 103 23.41 -5.77 -8.74
C GLU A 103 21.98 -5.28 -8.50
N ILE A 104 21.25 -5.89 -7.56
CA ILE A 104 19.90 -5.44 -7.18
C ILE A 104 19.89 -4.00 -6.67
N ARG A 105 20.90 -3.61 -5.89
CA ARG A 105 21.06 -2.21 -5.45
C ARG A 105 21.24 -1.26 -6.63
N LEU A 106 21.93 -1.67 -7.70
CA LEU A 106 22.13 -0.83 -8.89
C LEU A 106 20.86 -0.74 -9.75
N VAL A 107 20.05 -1.79 -9.77
CA VAL A 107 18.76 -1.82 -10.50
C VAL A 107 17.74 -0.88 -9.86
N ILE A 108 17.68 -0.84 -8.53
CA ILE A 108 16.67 -0.05 -7.81
C ILE A 108 17.26 1.33 -7.44
N PRO A 109 16.71 2.44 -7.97
CA PRO A 109 17.16 3.77 -7.59
C PRO A 109 16.94 4.01 -6.09
N SER A 110 17.82 4.80 -5.47
CA SER A 110 17.76 5.11 -4.02
C SER A 110 17.88 3.90 -3.07
N ALA A 111 18.24 2.72 -3.58
CA ALA A 111 18.44 1.54 -2.77
C ALA A 111 19.74 1.60 -1.95
N VAL A 112 19.63 1.24 -0.68
CA VAL A 112 20.75 1.12 0.25
C VAL A 112 20.95 -0.34 0.60
N ARG A 113 22.16 -0.85 0.40
CA ARG A 113 22.53 -2.20 0.83
C ARG A 113 22.97 -2.17 2.29
N MET A 114 22.45 -3.09 3.10
CA MET A 114 22.88 -3.29 4.47
C MET A 114 23.37 -4.73 4.68
N ASN A 115 24.50 -4.85 5.37
CA ASN A 115 24.99 -6.16 5.80
C ASN A 115 24.07 -6.71 6.90
N ARG A 116 23.64 -7.96 6.75
CA ARG A 116 22.70 -8.58 7.69
C ARG A 116 23.33 -8.82 9.07
N GLY A 117 24.54 -9.39 9.09
CA GLY A 117 25.23 -9.80 10.31
C GLY A 117 24.34 -10.68 11.20
N ASN A 118 24.35 -10.42 12.51
CA ASN A 118 23.55 -11.15 13.50
C ASN A 118 22.14 -10.56 13.74
N LEU A 119 21.65 -9.66 12.88
CA LEU A 119 20.34 -9.04 13.06
C LEU A 119 19.20 -10.04 12.82
N SER A 120 18.37 -10.25 13.85
CA SER A 120 17.11 -10.98 13.68
C SER A 120 16.17 -10.24 12.71
N VAL A 121 15.23 -10.96 12.09
CA VAL A 121 14.27 -10.34 11.15
C VAL A 121 13.46 -9.24 11.84
N ARG A 122 13.10 -9.44 13.12
CA ARG A 122 12.37 -8.42 13.90
C ARG A 122 13.20 -7.15 14.09
N GLN A 123 14.48 -7.28 14.45
CA GLN A 123 15.38 -6.13 14.61
C GLN A 123 15.64 -5.42 13.29
N LEU A 124 15.78 -6.17 12.19
CA LEU A 124 15.88 -5.62 10.84
C LEU A 124 14.67 -4.75 10.50
N MET A 125 13.45 -5.26 10.69
CA MET A 125 12.24 -4.51 10.41
C MET A 125 12.05 -3.31 11.34
N ASP A 126 12.44 -3.43 12.61
CA ASP A 126 12.43 -2.30 13.54
C ASP A 126 13.44 -1.22 13.15
N ALA A 127 14.63 -1.60 12.65
CA ALA A 127 15.63 -0.67 12.15
C ALA A 127 15.16 -0.01 10.83
N ALA A 128 14.56 -0.77 9.93
CA ALA A 128 14.00 -0.25 8.68
C ALA A 128 12.91 0.80 8.94
N ARG A 129 11.99 0.52 9.87
CA ARG A 129 10.98 1.50 10.30
C ARG A 129 11.56 2.76 10.93
N ARG A 130 12.57 2.62 11.80
CA ARG A 130 13.25 3.78 12.40
C ARG A 130 14.01 4.61 11.36
N GLY A 131 14.57 3.96 10.34
CA GLY A 131 15.27 4.60 9.23
C GLY A 131 14.37 5.15 8.12
N GLN A 132 13.04 5.09 8.31
CA GLN A 132 12.04 5.56 7.35
C GLN A 132 12.24 4.95 5.95
N TYR A 133 12.62 3.66 5.90
CA TYR A 133 12.64 2.92 4.63
C TYR A 133 11.21 2.56 4.23
N SER A 134 10.88 2.72 2.94
CA SER A 134 9.58 2.35 2.39
C SER A 134 9.45 0.83 2.32
N ASP A 135 10.50 0.17 1.80
CA ASP A 135 10.49 -1.25 1.48
C ASP A 135 11.82 -1.92 1.87
N VAL A 136 11.72 -3.20 2.23
CA VAL A 136 12.87 -4.05 2.55
C VAL A 136 12.85 -5.25 1.61
N PHE A 137 13.97 -5.43 0.91
CA PHE A 137 14.26 -6.55 0.03
C PHE A 137 15.18 -7.51 0.78
N VAL A 138 14.72 -8.75 0.98
CA VAL A 138 15.52 -9.81 1.59
C VAL A 138 15.82 -10.86 0.52
N LEU A 139 17.09 -10.96 0.14
CA LEU A 139 17.59 -11.93 -0.82
C LEU A 139 18.03 -13.21 -0.11
N GLN A 140 17.68 -14.34 -0.71
CA GLN A 140 18.03 -15.69 -0.26
C GLN A 140 18.68 -16.46 -1.40
N GLU A 141 19.40 -17.51 -1.01
CA GLU A 141 20.07 -18.40 -1.94
C GLU A 141 19.99 -19.84 -1.43
N SER A 142 20.13 -20.77 -2.37
CA SER A 142 20.39 -22.17 -2.11
C SER A 142 21.70 -22.56 -2.78
N GLN A 143 22.66 -23.05 -1.98
CA GLN A 143 23.98 -23.51 -2.44
C GLN A 143 24.75 -22.50 -3.33
N GLY A 144 24.69 -21.21 -2.98
CA GLY A 144 25.41 -20.16 -3.72
C GLY A 144 24.68 -19.64 -4.96
N VAL A 145 23.44 -20.10 -5.21
CA VAL A 145 22.58 -19.61 -6.29
C VAL A 145 21.42 -18.83 -5.69
N PRO A 146 21.29 -17.52 -5.96
CA PRO A 146 20.13 -16.74 -5.53
C PRO A 146 18.84 -17.35 -6.07
N ASP A 147 17.89 -17.68 -5.19
CA ASP A 147 16.67 -18.41 -5.55
C ASP A 147 15.38 -17.68 -5.13
N SER A 148 15.46 -16.82 -4.13
CA SER A 148 14.30 -16.21 -3.50
C SER A 148 14.54 -14.73 -3.16
N LEU A 149 13.55 -13.90 -3.48
CA LEU A 149 13.48 -12.50 -3.11
C LEU A 149 12.18 -12.26 -2.36
N THR A 150 12.28 -11.79 -1.11
CA THR A 150 11.12 -11.36 -0.33
C THR A 150 11.07 -9.84 -0.28
N VAL A 151 9.97 -9.26 -0.74
CA VAL A 151 9.68 -7.82 -0.64
C VAL A 151 8.70 -7.57 0.51
N ARG A 152 9.06 -6.64 1.40
CA ARG A 152 8.23 -6.24 2.56
C ARG A 152 8.14 -4.73 2.64
N THR A 153 6.93 -4.20 2.47
CA THR A 153 6.64 -2.79 2.73
C THR A 153 6.61 -2.53 4.24
N CYS A 154 7.22 -1.41 4.65
CA CYS A 154 7.51 -1.08 6.06
C CYS A 154 6.58 -0.02 6.66
N HIS A 155 5.55 0.43 5.93
CA HIS A 155 4.53 1.36 6.42
C HIS A 155 3.73 0.79 7.61
#